data_AF-A0A895AMH3-F1
#
_entry.id   AF-A0A895AMH3-F1
#
_cell.length_a   1.000
_cell.length_b   1.000
_cell.length_c   1.000
_cell.angle_alpha   90.00
_cell.angle_beta   90.00
_cell.angle_gamma   90.00
#
_symmetry.space_group_name_H-M   'P 1'
#
loop_
_entity.id
_entity.type
_entity.pdbx_description
1 polymer ?
#
loop_
_entity_poly.entity_id
_entity_poly.type
_entity_poly.pdbx_seq_one_letter_code
_entity_poly.pdbx_strand_id
1 'polypeptide(L)'
;MADASDADQRDTQPTSPEVLSVSDLNEQIASFIEQSSELQGVRCIGEVTDLHQNGTALYFTLTDGDAELPCMIWANRYRKMDADLEDGTEVILEGDIDYWTEGGKIDLKPWEVIVVGDGEQAAAVERLRSELDERGWFDDEQKQRPPAFPERVGVVTSLRGDARYDIQSAIHEQDPTVDILVKDATVQGSEAPTSIANGIHHLDRSEDVDSIIVGRGGGSDSNLQAFNTERVAEAIFTANTPIVTAIGHTDDRLIADRVADMAAITPTAAGEYIVNSRNDFLASEIEPLEQQLEAAYETFEQEHEHEQELAEAVDGAASPEGLPPIYYKAAIGVLLLLLLVITALWLGVI
;
A
#
# COMPACT_ATOMS: atom_id res chain seq x y z
N MET A 1 38.63 -33.04 59.36
CA MET A 1 39.18 -34.38 59.62
C MET A 1 38.11 -35.10 60.45
N ALA A 2 37.53 -36.17 59.89
CA ALA A 2 36.35 -36.91 60.35
C ALA A 2 35.04 -36.06 60.37
N ASP A 3 33.85 -36.56 60.03
CA ASP A 3 33.37 -37.94 60.04
C ASP A 3 32.20 -38.09 59.05
N ALA A 4 32.06 -39.28 58.47
CA ALA A 4 30.95 -39.64 57.60
C ALA A 4 29.85 -40.31 58.43
N SER A 5 28.59 -39.93 58.22
CA SER A 5 27.45 -40.73 58.68
C SER A 5 26.35 -40.74 57.62
N ASP A 6 26.41 -41.79 56.83
CA ASP A 6 25.32 -42.54 56.22
C ASP A 6 24.05 -42.56 57.09
N ALA A 7 22.92 -42.08 56.57
CA ALA A 7 21.57 -42.50 56.95
C ALA A 7 20.48 -41.84 56.09
N ASP A 8 19.50 -42.67 55.72
CA ASP A 8 18.15 -42.33 55.27
C ASP A 8 17.91 -42.18 53.75
N GLN A 9 18.24 -43.23 53.01
CA GLN A 9 17.42 -43.64 51.87
C GLN A 9 16.04 -44.06 52.39
N ARG A 10 15.06 -43.15 52.33
CA ARG A 10 13.66 -43.53 52.51
C ARG A 10 13.20 -44.28 51.27
N ASP A 11 12.93 -45.56 51.46
CA ASP A 11 12.14 -46.40 50.57
C ASP A 11 10.81 -45.71 50.20
N THR A 12 10.74 -45.12 49.01
CA THR A 12 9.46 -44.84 48.36
C THR A 12 9.00 -46.13 47.71
N GLN A 13 8.29 -46.98 48.46
CA GLN A 13 7.53 -48.06 47.84
C GLN A 13 6.50 -47.44 46.88
N PRO A 14 6.44 -47.86 45.61
CA PRO A 14 5.38 -47.43 44.71
C PRO A 14 4.08 -48.03 45.22
N THR A 15 3.18 -47.19 45.72
CA THR A 15 1.79 -47.55 46.01
C THR A 15 1.19 -48.10 44.72
N SER A 16 0.82 -49.38 44.72
CA SER A 16 0.06 -50.00 43.63
C SER A 16 -1.15 -49.13 43.29
N PRO A 17 -1.39 -48.79 42.00
CA PRO A 17 -2.47 -47.90 41.63
C PRO A 17 -3.80 -48.49 42.10
N GLU A 18 -4.49 -47.74 42.95
CA GLU A 18 -5.83 -48.07 43.42
C GLU A 18 -6.76 -48.12 42.21
N VAL A 19 -7.49 -49.23 42.03
CA VAL A 19 -8.41 -49.39 40.90
C VAL A 19 -9.67 -48.60 41.22
N LEU A 20 -9.81 -47.44 40.58
CA LEU A 20 -10.98 -46.56 40.73
C LEU A 20 -12.11 -47.01 39.79
N SER A 21 -13.36 -46.89 40.25
CA SER A 21 -14.50 -46.98 39.33
C SER A 21 -14.60 -45.71 38.48
N VAL A 22 -15.37 -45.76 37.39
CA VAL A 22 -15.61 -44.58 36.53
C VAL A 22 -16.26 -43.44 37.33
N SER A 23 -17.17 -43.78 38.25
CA SER A 23 -17.79 -42.82 39.15
C SER A 23 -16.77 -42.17 40.09
N ASP A 24 -15.91 -42.98 40.72
CA ASP A 24 -14.88 -42.47 41.63
C ASP A 24 -13.90 -41.55 40.90
N LEU A 25 -13.54 -41.88 39.65
CA LEU A 25 -12.65 -41.06 38.83
C LEU A 25 -13.31 -39.73 38.43
N ASN A 26 -14.58 -39.75 38.00
CA ASN A 26 -15.31 -38.55 37.63
C ASN A 26 -15.54 -37.62 38.83
N GLU A 27 -15.83 -38.18 40.01
CA GLU A 27 -15.91 -37.42 41.25
C GLU A 27 -14.56 -36.79 41.64
N GLN A 28 -13.45 -37.50 41.42
CA GLN A 28 -12.11 -36.94 41.62
C GLN A 28 -11.80 -35.80 40.67
N ILE A 29 -12.18 -35.91 39.38
CA ILE A 29 -11.98 -34.84 38.38
C ILE A 29 -12.79 -33.60 38.77
N ALA A 30 -14.08 -33.77 39.10
CA ALA A 30 -14.93 -32.68 39.56
C ALA A 30 -14.35 -31.98 40.78
N SER A 31 -13.92 -32.76 41.79
CA SER A 31 -13.32 -32.22 43.02
C SER A 31 -12.03 -31.44 42.75
N PHE A 32 -11.21 -31.88 41.79
CA PHE A 32 -10.00 -31.16 41.40
C PHE A 32 -10.32 -29.82 40.73
N ILE A 33 -11.31 -29.81 39.83
CA ILE A 33 -11.75 -28.58 39.15
C ILE A 33 -12.37 -27.60 40.14
N GLU A 34 -13.23 -28.07 41.04
CA GLU A 34 -13.86 -27.25 42.09
C GLU A 34 -12.85 -26.62 43.05
N GLN A 35 -11.77 -27.33 43.38
CA GLN A 35 -10.72 -26.82 44.28
C GLN A 35 -9.71 -25.91 43.57
N SER A 36 -9.67 -25.94 42.23
CA SER A 36 -8.72 -25.17 41.44
C SER A 36 -9.22 -23.73 41.28
N SER A 37 -8.66 -22.82 42.08
CA SER A 37 -8.97 -21.38 42.00
C SER A 37 -8.62 -20.76 40.63
N GLU A 38 -7.74 -21.38 39.87
CA GLU A 38 -7.37 -20.93 38.51
C GLU A 38 -8.45 -21.24 37.46
N LEU A 39 -9.38 -22.15 37.78
CA LEU A 39 -10.49 -22.55 36.92
C LEU A 39 -11.83 -21.90 37.34
N GLN A 40 -11.78 -21.02 38.36
CA GLN A 40 -12.88 -20.18 38.79
C GLN A 40 -12.64 -18.75 38.29
N GLY A 41 -13.61 -18.14 37.63
CA GLY A 41 -13.45 -16.80 37.02
C GLY A 41 -12.47 -16.75 35.87
N VAL A 42 -12.47 -17.80 35.05
CA VAL A 42 -11.68 -17.85 33.82
C VAL A 42 -12.23 -16.82 32.84
N ARG A 43 -11.31 -16.07 32.22
CA ARG A 43 -11.61 -15.19 31.09
C ARG A 43 -11.05 -15.78 29.82
N CYS A 44 -11.90 -16.00 28.82
CA CYS A 44 -11.51 -16.54 27.51
C CYS A 44 -12.13 -15.74 26.38
N ILE A 45 -11.43 -15.68 25.25
CA ILE A 45 -11.88 -15.05 24.00
C ILE A 45 -12.04 -16.13 22.94
N GLY A 46 -13.04 -15.98 22.09
CA GLY A 46 -13.20 -16.83 20.90
C GLY A 46 -14.48 -16.49 20.16
N GLU A 47 -14.70 -17.20 19.06
CA GLU A 47 -15.89 -17.11 18.23
C GLU A 47 -16.96 -18.08 18.74
N VAL A 48 -18.22 -17.62 18.77
CA VAL A 48 -19.39 -18.43 19.08
C VAL A 48 -19.76 -19.28 17.88
N THR A 49 -19.86 -20.59 18.08
CA THR A 49 -20.34 -21.55 17.08
C THR A 49 -21.36 -22.52 17.69
N ASP A 50 -22.15 -23.19 16.84
CA ASP A 50 -23.17 -24.17 17.23
C ASP A 50 -24.16 -23.65 18.29
N LEU A 51 -24.52 -22.37 18.21
CA LEU A 51 -25.44 -21.72 19.15
C LEU A 51 -26.84 -22.34 19.06
N HIS A 52 -27.30 -22.88 20.17
CA HIS A 52 -28.65 -23.42 20.28
C HIS A 52 -29.29 -23.09 21.62
N GLN A 53 -30.56 -22.68 21.56
CA GLN A 53 -31.31 -22.27 22.72
C GLN A 53 -32.44 -23.25 23.03
N ASN A 54 -32.49 -23.70 24.28
CA ASN A 54 -33.61 -24.43 24.86
C ASN A 54 -34.37 -23.53 25.85
N GLY A 55 -35.56 -23.95 26.29
CA GLY A 55 -36.36 -23.17 27.25
C GLY A 55 -35.68 -22.89 28.61
N THR A 56 -34.63 -23.64 28.94
CA THR A 56 -33.93 -23.57 30.24
C THR A 56 -32.54 -22.93 30.13
N ALA A 57 -31.81 -23.16 29.04
CA ALA A 57 -30.43 -22.74 28.86
C ALA A 57 -30.09 -22.50 27.39
N LEU A 58 -29.11 -21.64 27.17
CA LEU A 58 -28.42 -21.38 25.93
C LEU A 58 -27.11 -22.18 25.94
N TYR A 59 -26.83 -22.91 24.88
CA TYR A 59 -25.62 -23.70 24.71
C TYR A 59 -24.93 -23.26 23.43
N PHE A 60 -23.60 -23.20 23.47
CA PHE A 60 -22.78 -22.88 22.32
C PHE A 60 -21.36 -23.39 22.53
N THR A 61 -20.56 -23.40 21.49
CA THR A 61 -19.14 -23.70 21.55
C THR A 61 -18.36 -22.41 21.35
N LEU A 62 -17.31 -22.21 22.14
CA LEU A 62 -16.34 -21.15 21.94
C LEU A 62 -15.11 -21.74 21.24
N THR A 63 -14.68 -21.16 20.12
CA THR A 63 -13.51 -21.63 19.37
C THR A 63 -12.52 -20.51 19.07
N ASP A 64 -11.23 -20.83 19.03
CA ASP A 64 -10.16 -19.96 18.50
C ASP A 64 -9.65 -20.44 17.13
N GLY A 65 -10.32 -21.43 16.54
CA GLY A 65 -9.94 -22.10 15.30
C GLY A 65 -9.11 -23.38 15.48
N ASP A 66 -8.33 -23.49 16.56
CA ASP A 66 -7.50 -24.67 16.87
C ASP A 66 -8.08 -25.52 18.01
N ALA A 67 -8.82 -24.88 18.93
CA ALA A 67 -9.42 -25.49 20.11
C ALA A 67 -10.90 -25.11 20.24
N GLU A 68 -11.64 -25.94 20.97
CA GLU A 68 -13.08 -25.78 21.22
C GLU A 68 -13.39 -25.96 22.70
N LEU A 69 -14.26 -25.10 23.23
CA LEU A 69 -14.74 -25.13 24.61
C LEU A 69 -16.27 -25.01 24.65
N PRO A 70 -16.98 -26.07 25.06
CA PRO A 70 -18.42 -26.01 25.28
C PRO A 70 -18.80 -25.00 26.37
N CYS A 71 -19.85 -24.23 26.12
CA CYS A 71 -20.35 -23.19 27.00
C CYS A 71 -21.86 -23.34 27.25
N MET A 72 -22.31 -23.01 28.47
CA MET A 72 -23.72 -23.05 28.84
C MET A 72 -24.13 -21.87 29.73
N ILE A 73 -25.20 -21.18 29.34
CA ILE A 73 -25.77 -20.06 30.08
C ILE A 73 -27.24 -20.37 30.41
N TRP A 74 -27.62 -20.27 31.69
CA TRP A 74 -29.03 -20.37 32.08
C TRP A 74 -29.86 -19.27 31.41
N ALA A 75 -31.02 -19.62 30.85
CA ALA A 75 -31.86 -18.67 30.10
C ALA A 75 -32.31 -17.46 30.93
N ASN A 76 -32.49 -17.63 32.25
CA ASN A 76 -32.83 -16.53 33.16
C ASN A 76 -31.66 -15.57 33.41
N ARG A 77 -30.42 -16.05 33.26
CA ARG A 77 -29.22 -15.23 33.34
C ARG A 77 -28.98 -14.52 32.01
N TYR A 78 -29.04 -15.25 30.89
CA TYR A 78 -28.89 -14.67 29.55
C TYR A 78 -29.86 -13.51 29.30
N ARG A 79 -31.14 -13.66 29.68
CA ARG A 79 -32.14 -12.58 29.57
C ARG A 79 -31.83 -11.29 30.35
N LYS A 80 -30.87 -11.32 31.27
CA LYS A 80 -30.43 -10.14 32.04
C LYS A 80 -29.10 -9.57 31.52
N MET A 81 -28.45 -10.26 30.59
CA MET A 81 -27.23 -9.80 29.93
C MET A 81 -27.62 -8.87 28.78
N ASP A 82 -26.80 -7.86 28.53
CA ASP A 82 -26.92 -6.95 27.39
C ASP A 82 -25.99 -7.42 26.26
N ALA A 83 -26.18 -8.66 25.81
CA ALA A 83 -25.36 -9.31 24.80
C ALA A 83 -26.29 -10.05 23.82
N ASP A 84 -26.13 -9.76 22.53
CA ASP A 84 -26.81 -10.48 21.45
C ASP A 84 -25.81 -11.45 20.83
N LEU A 85 -26.01 -12.75 21.09
CA LEU A 85 -25.13 -13.80 20.60
C LEU A 85 -25.72 -14.43 19.33
N GLU A 86 -24.91 -14.45 18.28
CA GLU A 86 -25.17 -15.19 17.04
C GLU A 86 -23.94 -16.06 16.70
N ASP A 87 -24.14 -17.10 15.89
CA ASP A 87 -23.00 -17.85 15.34
C ASP A 87 -22.09 -16.92 14.53
N GLY A 88 -20.78 -17.00 14.75
CA GLY A 88 -19.78 -16.10 14.18
C GLY A 88 -19.47 -14.86 15.03
N THR A 89 -20.11 -14.69 16.18
CA THR A 89 -19.84 -13.55 17.07
C THR A 89 -18.57 -13.80 17.88
N GLU A 90 -17.59 -12.90 17.82
CA GLU A 90 -16.44 -12.94 18.72
C GLU A 90 -16.84 -12.38 20.11
N VAL A 91 -16.49 -13.11 21.17
CA VAL A 91 -16.89 -12.78 22.54
C VAL A 91 -15.76 -13.00 23.52
N ILE A 92 -15.73 -12.18 24.58
CA ILE A 92 -14.99 -12.44 25.81
C ILE A 92 -15.98 -12.94 26.84
N LEU A 93 -15.75 -14.15 27.35
CA LEU A 93 -16.54 -14.76 28.41
C LEU A 93 -15.78 -14.69 29.73
N GLU A 94 -16.50 -14.45 30.82
CA GLU A 94 -16.00 -14.65 32.18
C GLU A 94 -16.92 -15.62 32.93
N GLY A 95 -16.33 -16.70 33.46
CA GLY A 95 -17.09 -17.84 33.97
C GLY A 95 -16.30 -18.83 34.81
N ASP A 96 -17.03 -19.78 35.38
CA ASP A 96 -16.45 -20.95 36.06
C ASP A 96 -16.46 -22.14 35.12
N ILE A 97 -15.39 -22.93 35.17
CA ILE A 97 -15.34 -24.25 34.52
C ILE A 97 -16.06 -25.26 35.42
N ASP A 98 -16.99 -26.01 34.85
CA ASP A 98 -17.78 -27.02 35.53
C ASP A 98 -17.57 -28.40 34.88
N TYR A 99 -17.58 -29.45 35.71
CA TYR A 99 -17.48 -30.83 35.24
C TYR A 99 -18.73 -31.62 35.60
N TRP A 100 -19.47 -32.07 34.58
CA TRP A 100 -20.66 -32.88 34.79
C TRP A 100 -20.27 -34.35 35.00
N THR A 101 -20.31 -34.80 36.26
CA THR A 101 -19.83 -36.13 36.70
C THR A 101 -20.55 -37.31 36.06
N GLU A 102 -21.85 -37.19 35.76
CA GLU A 102 -22.62 -38.29 35.13
C GLU A 102 -22.25 -38.49 33.65
N GLY A 103 -21.97 -37.39 32.93
CA GLY A 103 -21.66 -37.41 31.50
C GLY A 103 -20.18 -37.30 31.16
N GLY A 104 -19.34 -36.99 32.14
CA GLY A 104 -17.90 -36.79 31.98
C GLY A 104 -17.53 -35.61 31.09
N LYS A 105 -18.32 -34.53 31.11
CA LYS A 105 -18.16 -33.36 30.23
C LYS A 105 -17.70 -32.13 30.98
N ILE A 106 -16.91 -31.28 30.31
CA ILE A 106 -16.49 -29.97 30.79
C ILE A 106 -17.30 -28.91 30.04
N ASP A 107 -17.86 -27.96 30.79
CA ASP A 107 -18.53 -26.78 30.24
C ASP A 107 -18.05 -25.52 30.96
N LEU A 108 -17.90 -24.41 30.23
CA LEU A 108 -17.79 -23.08 30.82
C LEU A 108 -19.18 -22.52 31.12
N LYS A 109 -19.39 -22.03 32.34
CA LYS A 109 -20.64 -21.38 32.76
C LYS A 109 -20.42 -19.88 32.97
N PRO A 110 -20.51 -19.05 31.92
CA PRO A 110 -20.24 -17.64 32.06
C PRO A 110 -21.33 -16.92 32.86
N TRP A 111 -20.90 -15.95 33.67
CA TRP A 111 -21.76 -14.94 34.29
C TRP A 111 -21.69 -13.58 33.61
N GLU A 112 -20.66 -13.35 32.83
CA GLU A 112 -20.48 -12.17 32.01
C GLU A 112 -20.10 -12.59 30.58
N VAL A 113 -20.71 -11.91 29.62
CA VAL A 113 -20.51 -12.09 28.19
C VAL A 113 -20.30 -10.69 27.63
N ILE A 114 -19.12 -10.44 27.10
CA ILE A 114 -18.80 -9.20 26.42
C ILE A 114 -18.71 -9.55 24.95
N VAL A 115 -19.68 -9.12 24.16
CA VAL A 115 -19.56 -9.19 22.71
C VAL A 115 -18.37 -8.32 22.32
N VAL A 116 -17.37 -8.94 21.70
CA VAL A 116 -16.25 -8.22 21.09
C VAL A 116 -16.82 -7.67 19.79
N GLY A 117 -17.56 -6.58 19.93
CA GLY A 117 -18.44 -6.05 18.91
C GLY A 117 -18.09 -4.60 18.60
N ASP A 118 -17.87 -4.36 17.31
CA ASP A 118 -17.51 -3.11 16.66
C ASP A 118 -18.29 -1.85 17.04
N GLY A 119 -19.33 -1.87 17.89
CA GLY A 119 -20.19 -0.72 18.15
C GLY A 119 -19.52 0.47 18.85
N GLU A 120 -18.81 0.25 19.96
CA GLU A 120 -18.14 1.35 20.68
C GLU A 120 -16.91 1.85 19.91
N GLN A 121 -16.17 0.92 19.28
CA GLN A 121 -15.02 1.25 18.46
C GLN A 121 -15.44 1.96 17.17
N ALA A 122 -16.44 1.48 16.44
CA ALA A 122 -17.00 2.15 15.27
C ALA A 122 -17.65 3.49 15.65
N ALA A 123 -18.34 3.59 16.79
CA ALA A 123 -18.84 4.87 17.28
C ALA A 123 -17.70 5.84 17.63
N ALA A 124 -16.56 5.34 18.13
CA ALA A 124 -15.36 6.14 18.34
C ALA A 124 -14.72 6.61 17.03
N VAL A 125 -14.62 5.71 16.04
CA VAL A 125 -14.13 6.05 14.69
C VAL A 125 -15.04 7.07 14.03
N GLU A 126 -16.36 6.89 14.10
CA GLU A 126 -17.33 7.80 13.49
C GLU A 126 -17.35 9.18 14.17
N ARG A 127 -17.18 9.23 15.50
CA ARG A 127 -17.02 10.48 16.24
C ARG A 127 -15.76 11.20 15.81
N LEU A 128 -14.62 10.49 15.79
CA LEU A 128 -13.35 11.07 15.35
C LEU A 128 -13.43 11.52 13.89
N ARG A 129 -14.06 10.74 13.02
CA ARG A 129 -14.29 11.11 11.62
C ARG A 129 -15.09 12.40 11.54
N SER A 130 -16.18 12.54 12.30
CA SER A 130 -16.97 13.77 12.32
C SER A 130 -16.15 14.97 12.82
N GLU A 131 -15.40 14.81 13.91
CA GLU A 131 -14.55 15.87 14.49
C GLU A 131 -13.46 16.35 13.52
N LEU A 132 -12.82 15.43 12.78
CA LEU A 132 -11.80 15.76 11.79
C LEU A 132 -12.39 16.40 10.52
N ASP A 133 -13.61 15.99 10.12
CA ASP A 133 -14.34 16.58 8.99
C ASP A 133 -14.73 18.03 9.32
N GLU A 134 -15.21 18.29 10.54
CA GLU A 134 -15.49 19.65 11.03
C GLU A 134 -14.24 20.54 11.08
N ARG A 135 -13.05 19.95 11.28
CA ARG A 135 -11.76 20.65 11.24
C ARG A 135 -11.22 20.86 9.81
N GLY A 136 -11.89 20.33 8.79
CA GLY A 136 -11.46 20.42 7.39
C GLY A 136 -10.28 19.52 7.03
N TRP A 137 -10.00 18.47 7.81
CA TRP A 137 -8.82 17.60 7.59
C TRP A 137 -8.94 16.70 6.36
N PHE A 138 -10.14 16.59 5.80
CA PHE A 138 -10.40 15.78 4.61
C PHE A 138 -10.61 16.63 3.35
N ASP A 139 -10.49 17.95 3.46
CA ASP A 139 -10.70 18.87 2.34
C ASP A 139 -9.63 18.65 1.27
N ASP A 140 -10.05 18.44 0.03
CA ASP A 140 -9.14 18.21 -1.09
C ASP A 140 -8.20 19.41 -1.35
N GLU A 141 -8.55 20.60 -0.87
CA GLU A 141 -7.71 21.81 -0.95
C GLU A 141 -6.44 21.73 -0.08
N GLN A 142 -6.43 20.86 0.94
CA GLN A 142 -5.26 20.64 1.81
C GLN A 142 -4.30 19.60 1.23
N LYS A 143 -4.73 18.83 0.23
CA LYS A 143 -3.97 17.70 -0.29
C LYS A 143 -2.85 18.14 -1.24
N GLN A 144 -1.69 17.55 -1.07
CA GLN A 144 -0.48 17.79 -1.85
C GLN A 144 -0.31 16.73 -2.92
N ARG A 145 0.07 17.10 -4.14
CA ARG A 145 0.36 16.11 -5.18
C ARG A 145 1.83 15.68 -5.10
N PRO A 146 2.13 14.37 -5.09
CA PRO A 146 3.48 13.88 -5.29
C PRO A 146 4.12 14.47 -6.55
N PRO A 147 5.44 14.73 -6.56
CA PRO A 147 6.15 15.09 -7.77
C PRO A 147 6.09 13.94 -8.78
N ALA A 148 6.07 14.27 -10.07
CA ALA A 148 5.93 13.28 -11.13
C ALA A 148 7.11 12.30 -11.23
N PHE A 149 8.31 12.76 -10.84
CA PHE A 149 9.57 12.02 -10.83
C PHE A 149 10.28 12.27 -9.50
N PRO A 150 9.89 11.59 -8.42
CA PRO A 150 10.60 11.69 -7.14
C PRO A 150 11.99 11.07 -7.27
N GLU A 151 13.01 11.69 -6.71
CA GLU A 151 14.34 11.10 -6.58
C GLU A 151 14.37 10.11 -5.42
N ARG A 152 13.60 10.37 -4.37
CA ARG A 152 13.55 9.51 -3.18
C ARG A 152 12.16 9.39 -2.57
N VAL A 153 11.76 8.14 -2.34
CA VAL A 153 10.49 7.79 -1.71
C VAL A 153 10.73 7.20 -0.32
N GLY A 154 10.10 7.78 0.69
CA GLY A 154 10.06 7.26 2.05
C GLY A 154 8.99 6.18 2.17
N VAL A 155 9.25 5.10 2.90
CA VAL A 155 8.27 4.03 3.14
C VAL A 155 8.17 3.72 4.63
N VAL A 156 7.01 3.99 5.23
CA VAL A 156 6.67 3.60 6.60
C VAL A 156 5.92 2.28 6.55
N THR A 157 6.61 1.20 6.90
CA THR A 157 6.00 -0.13 6.98
C THR A 157 6.85 -1.06 7.86
N SER A 158 6.36 -2.27 8.11
CA SER A 158 7.12 -3.30 8.84
C SER A 158 8.25 -3.86 7.98
N LEU A 159 9.49 -3.85 8.49
CA LEU A 159 10.63 -4.51 7.84
C LEU A 159 10.49 -6.03 7.73
N ARG A 160 9.50 -6.62 8.42
CA ARG A 160 9.23 -8.06 8.35
C ARG A 160 8.13 -8.42 7.36
N GLY A 161 7.33 -7.45 6.90
CA GLY A 161 6.18 -7.69 6.02
C GLY A 161 6.48 -7.51 4.53
N ASP A 162 5.71 -8.18 3.68
CA ASP A 162 5.95 -8.21 2.22
C ASP A 162 5.67 -6.87 1.52
N ALA A 163 4.88 -5.98 2.14
CA ALA A 163 4.50 -4.68 1.58
C ALA A 163 5.69 -3.85 1.07
N ARG A 164 6.84 -3.91 1.76
CA ARG A 164 8.04 -3.18 1.34
C ARG A 164 8.56 -3.68 -0.01
N TYR A 165 8.47 -4.98 -0.27
CA TYR A 165 8.94 -5.59 -1.51
C TYR A 165 7.97 -5.30 -2.65
N ASP A 166 6.67 -5.30 -2.36
CA ASP A 166 5.65 -4.92 -3.34
C ASP A 166 5.82 -3.45 -3.78
N ILE A 167 5.99 -2.54 -2.81
CA ILE A 167 6.25 -1.11 -3.07
C ILE A 167 7.56 -0.93 -3.84
N GLN A 168 8.63 -1.59 -3.39
CA GLN A 168 9.93 -1.50 -4.06
C GLN A 168 9.85 -1.97 -5.51
N SER A 169 9.24 -3.13 -5.74
CA SER A 169 9.15 -3.71 -7.08
C SER A 169 8.33 -2.81 -8.00
N ALA A 170 7.18 -2.31 -7.51
CA ALA A 170 6.32 -1.41 -8.27
C ALA A 170 7.04 -0.10 -8.64
N ILE A 171 7.75 0.53 -7.69
CA ILE A 171 8.52 1.75 -7.95
C ILE A 171 9.63 1.49 -8.97
N HIS A 172 10.43 0.44 -8.77
CA HIS A 172 11.59 0.15 -9.62
C HIS A 172 11.23 -0.40 -11.00
N GLU A 173 10.02 -0.89 -11.19
CA GLU A 173 9.47 -1.22 -12.52
C GLU A 173 9.17 0.05 -13.33
N GLN A 174 8.74 1.14 -12.68
CA GLN A 174 8.48 2.44 -13.30
C GLN A 174 9.76 3.27 -13.49
N ASP A 175 10.60 3.36 -12.45
CA ASP A 175 11.91 4.00 -12.50
C ASP A 175 12.88 3.35 -11.50
N PRO A 176 13.91 2.62 -11.97
CA PRO A 176 14.89 1.96 -11.12
C PRO A 176 15.89 2.92 -10.46
N THR A 177 15.88 4.21 -10.80
CA THR A 177 16.79 5.22 -10.26
C THR A 177 16.29 5.85 -8.95
N VAL A 178 15.04 5.58 -8.56
CA VAL A 178 14.43 6.11 -7.34
C VAL A 178 15.02 5.44 -6.09
N ASP A 179 15.54 6.26 -5.18
CA ASP A 179 15.99 5.81 -3.87
C ASP A 179 14.78 5.50 -2.97
N ILE A 180 14.84 4.39 -2.22
CA ILE A 180 13.78 4.02 -1.28
C ILE A 180 14.32 4.01 0.14
N LEU A 181 13.78 4.88 1.00
CA LEU A 181 14.14 4.97 2.41
C LEU A 181 13.05 4.32 3.27
N VAL A 182 13.32 3.12 3.78
CA VAL A 182 12.35 2.39 4.61
C VAL A 182 12.55 2.73 6.08
N LYS A 183 11.47 3.19 6.73
CA LYS A 183 11.39 3.35 8.18
C LYS A 183 10.55 2.22 8.77
N ASP A 184 11.21 1.37 9.55
CA ASP A 184 10.52 0.30 10.28
C ASP A 184 9.47 0.88 11.21
N ALA A 185 8.24 0.40 11.08
CA ALA A 185 7.12 0.75 11.94
C ALA A 185 6.31 -0.50 12.28
N THR A 186 5.84 -0.53 13.52
CA THR A 186 4.82 -1.49 13.95
C THR A 186 3.50 -1.07 13.32
N VAL A 187 2.90 -1.93 12.50
CA VAL A 187 1.68 -1.62 11.72
C VAL A 187 0.41 -2.31 12.26
N GLN A 188 0.53 -3.01 13.40
CA GLN A 188 -0.58 -3.70 14.07
C GLN A 188 -0.38 -3.73 15.59
N GLY A 189 -1.47 -3.87 16.35
CA GLY A 189 -1.45 -3.85 17.81
C GLY A 189 -1.44 -2.44 18.42
N SER A 190 -1.45 -2.36 19.75
CA SER A 190 -1.66 -1.11 20.51
C SER A 190 -0.59 -0.04 20.27
N GLU A 191 0.65 -0.44 19.99
CA GLU A 191 1.78 0.46 19.77
C GLU A 191 1.85 1.01 18.35
N ALA A 192 1.06 0.46 17.42
CA ALA A 192 1.15 0.80 16.00
C ALA A 192 0.87 2.28 15.70
N PRO A 193 -0.18 2.94 16.25
CA PRO A 193 -0.42 4.36 16.00
C PRO A 193 0.78 5.25 16.30
N THR A 194 1.45 5.00 17.43
CA THR A 194 2.64 5.75 17.85
C THR A 194 3.83 5.45 16.95
N SER A 195 4.03 4.18 16.59
CA SER A 195 5.12 3.74 15.71
C SER A 195 5.00 4.34 14.30
N ILE A 196 3.80 4.29 13.72
CA ILE A 196 3.50 4.86 12.40
C ILE A 196 3.70 6.38 12.40
N ALA A 197 3.12 7.10 13.37
CA ALA A 197 3.27 8.56 13.46
C ALA A 197 4.73 8.98 13.60
N ASN A 198 5.51 8.27 14.42
CA ASN A 198 6.95 8.52 14.55
C ASN A 198 7.70 8.21 13.24
N GLY A 199 7.27 7.19 12.49
CA GLY A 199 7.82 6.87 11.19
C GLY A 199 7.60 7.99 10.16
N ILE A 200 6.37 8.49 10.07
CA ILE A 200 6.00 9.62 9.21
C ILE A 200 6.83 10.85 9.58
N HIS A 201 6.79 11.24 10.85
CA HIS A 201 7.55 12.35 11.39
C HIS A 201 9.06 12.27 11.17
N HIS A 202 9.62 11.06 11.12
CA HIS A 202 11.04 10.86 10.85
C HIS A 202 11.37 11.11 9.38
N LEU A 203 10.55 10.60 8.47
CA LEU A 203 10.74 10.77 7.03
C LEU A 203 10.43 12.20 6.58
N ASP A 204 9.37 12.82 7.11
CA ASP A 204 8.98 14.20 6.81
C ASP A 204 10.04 15.24 7.22
N ARG A 205 10.88 14.91 8.22
CA ARG A 205 12.02 15.76 8.63
C ARG A 205 13.26 15.58 7.75
N SER A 206 13.26 14.61 6.86
CA SER A 206 14.40 14.35 5.98
C SER A 206 14.26 15.22 4.74
N GLU A 207 15.19 16.15 4.55
CA GLU A 207 15.13 17.15 3.46
C GLU A 207 15.14 16.53 2.05
N ASP A 208 15.57 15.28 1.92
CA ASP A 208 15.71 14.59 0.65
C ASP A 208 14.54 13.62 0.34
N VAL A 209 13.42 13.66 1.05
CA VAL A 209 12.28 12.75 0.78
C VAL A 209 11.17 13.50 0.05
N ASP A 210 10.91 13.08 -1.19
CA ASP A 210 9.96 13.75 -2.09
C ASP A 210 8.51 13.31 -1.88
N SER A 211 8.31 12.08 -1.40
CA SER A 211 7.00 11.52 -1.07
C SER A 211 7.13 10.37 -0.08
N ILE A 212 6.08 10.12 0.71
CA ILE A 212 6.06 9.07 1.72
C ILE A 212 4.90 8.11 1.45
N ILE A 213 5.17 6.81 1.44
CA ILE A 213 4.15 5.76 1.45
C ILE A 213 4.00 5.24 2.87
N VAL A 214 2.78 5.25 3.39
CA VAL A 214 2.42 4.61 4.66
C VAL A 214 1.55 3.41 4.35
N GLY A 215 2.07 2.21 4.60
CA GLY A 215 1.40 1.01 4.11
C GLY A 215 1.61 -0.20 4.98
N ARG A 216 0.75 -1.18 4.75
CA ARG A 216 0.73 -2.47 5.43
C ARG A 216 0.64 -3.57 4.37
N GLY A 217 1.26 -4.72 4.64
CA GLY A 217 1.10 -5.94 3.82
C GLY A 217 -0.12 -6.75 4.26
N GLY A 218 -0.44 -7.83 3.55
CA GLY A 218 -1.61 -8.67 3.83
C GLY A 218 -1.80 -9.09 5.30
N GLY A 219 -3.05 -9.27 5.72
CA GLY A 219 -3.47 -9.67 7.08
C GLY A 219 -4.97 -9.49 7.29
N SER A 220 -5.54 -9.99 8.39
CA SER A 220 -6.97 -9.87 8.74
C SER A 220 -7.43 -8.43 8.97
N ASP A 221 -8.69 -8.11 8.66
CA ASP A 221 -9.29 -6.77 8.81
C ASP A 221 -9.27 -6.26 10.26
N SER A 222 -9.30 -7.17 11.24
CA SER A 222 -9.21 -6.87 12.68
C SER A 222 -7.96 -6.05 13.09
N ASN A 223 -6.93 -6.01 12.24
CA ASN A 223 -5.67 -5.30 12.51
C ASN A 223 -5.61 -3.87 11.90
N LEU A 224 -6.67 -3.35 11.26
CA LEU A 224 -6.65 -2.04 10.58
C LEU A 224 -6.89 -0.83 11.51
N GLN A 225 -7.35 -1.08 12.74
CA GLN A 225 -7.75 -0.02 13.67
C GLN A 225 -6.62 0.94 14.05
N ALA A 226 -5.35 0.54 13.90
CA ALA A 226 -4.20 1.42 14.12
C ALA A 226 -4.24 2.68 13.23
N PHE A 227 -4.86 2.59 12.05
CA PHE A 227 -4.99 3.67 11.08
C PHE A 227 -6.24 4.54 11.30
N ASN A 228 -7.15 4.15 12.21
CA ASN A 228 -8.32 4.93 12.62
C ASN A 228 -8.05 5.71 13.92
N THR A 229 -6.92 6.40 13.99
CA THR A 229 -6.53 7.15 15.19
C THR A 229 -6.17 8.59 14.86
N GLU A 230 -6.48 9.51 15.78
CA GLU A 230 -6.15 10.92 15.62
C GLU A 230 -4.64 11.13 15.47
N ARG A 231 -3.83 10.31 16.17
CA ARG A 231 -2.37 10.41 16.12
C ARG A 231 -1.80 10.15 14.72
N VAL A 232 -2.30 9.13 14.02
CA VAL A 232 -1.88 8.86 12.64
C VAL A 232 -2.42 9.93 11.70
N ALA A 233 -3.70 10.31 11.87
CA ALA A 233 -4.31 11.39 11.10
C ALA A 233 -3.54 12.71 11.22
N GLU A 234 -3.14 13.10 12.43
CA GLU A 234 -2.38 14.33 12.69
C GLU A 234 -1.00 14.27 12.05
N ALA A 235 -0.30 13.13 12.15
CA ALA A 235 1.00 12.95 11.53
C ALA A 235 0.94 13.07 10.01
N ILE A 236 -0.15 12.57 9.39
CA ILE A 236 -0.38 12.73 7.95
C ILE A 236 -0.73 14.18 7.60
N PHE A 237 -1.72 14.75 8.28
CA PHE A 237 -2.23 16.10 8.00
C PHE A 237 -1.16 17.20 8.15
N THR A 238 -0.24 17.04 9.10
CA THR A 238 0.79 18.04 9.41
C THR A 238 2.09 17.87 8.63
N ALA A 239 2.18 16.85 7.78
CA ALA A 239 3.36 16.60 6.97
C ALA A 239 3.55 17.66 5.87
N ASN A 240 4.79 18.02 5.62
CA ASN A 240 5.18 18.89 4.52
C ASN A 240 5.51 18.09 3.26
N THR A 241 5.80 16.79 3.41
CA THR A 241 6.01 15.86 2.32
C THR A 241 4.69 15.16 1.96
N PRO A 242 4.33 15.03 0.67
CA PRO A 242 3.13 14.32 0.24
C PRO A 242 3.09 12.87 0.74
N ILE A 243 1.94 12.44 1.29
CA ILE A 243 1.72 11.11 1.86
C ILE A 243 0.67 10.33 1.08
N VAL A 244 1.06 9.13 0.66
CA VAL A 244 0.19 8.13 0.06
C VAL A 244 -0.03 6.98 1.04
N THR A 245 -1.28 6.62 1.31
CA THR A 245 -1.58 5.41 2.09
C THR A 245 -1.74 4.20 1.19
N ALA A 246 -1.31 3.05 1.69
CA ALA A 246 -1.35 1.76 0.98
C ALA A 246 -1.78 0.64 1.93
N ILE A 247 -2.98 0.81 2.51
CA ILE A 247 -3.45 -0.02 3.62
C ILE A 247 -4.40 -1.12 3.13
N GLY A 248 -5.22 -0.81 2.12
CA GLY A 248 -6.26 -1.69 1.58
C GLY A 248 -7.54 -1.71 2.41
N HIS A 249 -8.65 -2.02 1.72
CA HIS A 249 -10.07 -2.17 2.11
C HIS A 249 -10.96 -1.28 1.20
N THR A 250 -12.07 -1.84 0.71
CA THR A 250 -12.95 -1.16 -0.27
C THR A 250 -14.23 -0.63 0.39
N ASP A 251 -14.61 -1.20 1.53
CA ASP A 251 -15.96 -1.06 2.06
C ASP A 251 -16.13 0.11 3.07
N ASP A 252 -15.06 0.64 3.69
CA ASP A 252 -15.16 1.75 4.67
C ASP A 252 -13.85 2.56 4.87
N ARG A 253 -13.62 3.57 4.02
CA ARG A 253 -12.36 4.37 3.99
C ARG A 253 -11.88 4.77 5.39
N LEU A 254 -10.72 4.22 5.79
CA LEU A 254 -10.07 4.51 7.06
C LEU A 254 -9.78 6.01 7.20
N ILE A 255 -9.67 6.48 8.44
CA ILE A 255 -9.38 7.90 8.71
C ILE A 255 -8.05 8.32 8.05
N ALA A 256 -7.00 7.49 8.18
CA ALA A 256 -5.73 7.73 7.51
C ALA A 256 -5.89 7.91 5.99
N ASP A 257 -6.71 7.08 5.33
CA ASP A 257 -6.97 7.17 3.89
C ASP A 257 -7.72 8.45 3.50
N ARG A 258 -8.57 8.98 4.38
CA ARG A 258 -9.29 10.23 4.11
C ARG A 258 -8.41 11.46 4.26
N VAL A 259 -7.47 11.43 5.22
CA VAL A 259 -6.52 12.54 5.47
C VAL A 259 -5.36 12.53 4.46
N ALA A 260 -4.93 11.35 4.01
CA ALA A 260 -3.83 11.23 3.07
C ALA A 260 -4.11 11.97 1.75
N ASP A 261 -3.02 12.36 1.09
CA ASP A 261 -3.09 13.05 -0.20
C ASP A 261 -3.65 12.13 -1.29
N MET A 262 -3.32 10.83 -1.19
CA MET A 262 -3.90 9.78 -2.00
C MET A 262 -3.98 8.48 -1.20
N ALA A 263 -5.08 7.75 -1.35
CA ALA A 263 -5.27 6.43 -0.77
C ALA A 263 -5.28 5.35 -1.86
N ALA A 264 -4.25 4.51 -1.86
CA ALA A 264 -4.09 3.37 -2.75
C ALA A 264 -4.64 2.09 -2.11
N ILE A 265 -5.27 1.26 -2.94
CA ILE A 265 -5.91 0.00 -2.51
C ILE A 265 -4.87 -1.06 -2.14
N THR A 266 -3.65 -0.99 -2.70
CA THR A 266 -2.57 -1.96 -2.43
C THR A 266 -1.21 -1.27 -2.36
N PRO A 267 -0.23 -1.89 -1.68
CA PRO A 267 1.18 -1.47 -1.71
C PRO A 267 1.73 -1.30 -3.14
N THR A 268 1.40 -2.22 -4.05
CA THR A 268 1.77 -2.14 -5.47
C THR A 268 1.17 -0.90 -6.14
N ALA A 269 -0.14 -0.66 -5.98
CA ALA A 269 -0.81 0.49 -6.59
C ALA A 269 -0.28 1.83 -6.06
N ALA A 270 0.16 1.87 -4.79
CA ALA A 270 0.81 3.06 -4.24
C ALA A 270 2.16 3.34 -4.93
N GLY A 271 2.97 2.31 -5.16
CA GLY A 271 4.23 2.43 -5.89
C GLY A 271 4.05 2.90 -7.33
N GLU A 272 3.09 2.31 -8.05
CA GLU A 272 2.73 2.69 -9.43
C GLU A 272 2.20 4.13 -9.52
N TYR A 273 1.50 4.60 -8.50
CA TYR A 273 0.97 5.97 -8.49
C TYR A 273 2.04 7.04 -8.22
N ILE A 274 2.97 6.79 -7.30
CA ILE A 274 3.97 7.78 -6.91
C ILE A 274 4.98 8.04 -8.03
N VAL A 275 5.29 7.03 -8.83
CA VAL A 275 6.34 7.13 -9.85
C VAL A 275 5.73 6.95 -11.23
N ASN A 276 5.79 7.99 -12.06
CA ASN A 276 5.47 7.84 -13.47
C ASN A 276 6.56 7.05 -14.18
N SER A 277 6.16 6.23 -15.16
CA SER A 277 7.10 5.52 -16.04
C SER A 277 8.04 6.50 -16.73
N ARG A 278 9.33 6.46 -16.36
CA ARG A 278 10.35 7.30 -16.98
C ARG A 278 10.57 6.90 -18.43
N ASN A 279 10.49 5.62 -18.74
CA ASN A 279 10.62 5.12 -20.10
C ASN A 279 9.48 5.62 -20.99
N ASP A 280 8.24 5.59 -20.50
CA ASP A 280 7.11 6.08 -21.29
C ASP A 280 7.20 7.59 -21.49
N PHE A 281 7.65 8.35 -20.48
CA PHE A 281 7.88 9.78 -20.63
C PHE A 281 8.96 10.11 -21.66
N LEU A 282 10.08 9.37 -21.65
CA LEU A 282 11.14 9.53 -22.66
C LEU A 282 10.60 9.23 -24.06
N ALA A 283 9.86 8.13 -24.22
CA ALA A 283 9.30 7.72 -25.50
C ALA A 283 8.20 8.67 -26.02
N SER A 284 7.36 9.20 -25.14
CA SER A 284 6.22 10.03 -25.54
C SER A 284 6.57 11.49 -25.74
N GLU A 285 7.51 12.04 -24.97
CA GLU A 285 7.84 13.47 -24.99
C GLU A 285 9.19 13.76 -25.65
N ILE A 286 10.24 12.98 -25.33
CA ILE A 286 11.60 13.28 -25.79
C ILE A 286 11.87 12.77 -27.20
N GLU A 287 11.54 11.51 -27.51
CA GLU A 287 11.79 10.95 -28.86
C GLU A 287 11.12 11.75 -29.99
N PRO A 288 9.86 12.24 -29.85
CA PRO A 288 9.25 13.06 -30.89
C PRO A 288 9.92 14.43 -31.04
N LEU A 289 10.41 15.02 -29.94
CA LEU A 289 11.17 16.27 -29.97
C LEU A 289 12.51 16.08 -30.67
N GLU A 290 13.21 14.96 -30.42
CA GLU A 290 14.44 14.61 -31.12
C GLU A 290 14.20 14.43 -32.62
N GLN A 291 13.16 13.70 -33.01
CA GLN A 291 12.80 13.52 -34.43
C GLN A 291 12.43 14.84 -35.10
N GLN A 292 11.71 15.73 -34.41
CA GLN A 292 11.39 17.07 -34.93
C GLN A 292 12.64 17.93 -35.10
N LEU A 293 13.56 17.87 -34.14
CA LEU A 293 14.82 18.60 -34.21
C LEU A 293 15.70 18.10 -35.37
N GLU A 294 15.79 16.79 -35.55
CA GLU A 294 16.56 16.17 -36.63
C GLU A 294 15.96 16.52 -38.00
N ALA A 295 14.64 16.42 -38.17
CA ALA A 295 13.97 16.83 -39.41
C ALA A 295 14.14 18.32 -39.72
N ALA A 296 14.09 19.18 -38.70
CA ALA A 296 14.33 20.61 -38.86
C ALA A 296 15.79 20.89 -39.27
N TYR A 297 16.74 20.16 -38.68
CA TYR A 297 18.15 20.27 -39.02
C TYR A 297 18.45 19.81 -40.44
N GLU A 298 17.90 18.66 -40.87
CA GLU A 298 18.02 18.17 -42.26
C GLU A 298 17.41 19.16 -43.27
N THR A 299 16.26 19.75 -42.96
CA THR A 299 15.63 20.77 -43.81
C THR A 299 16.52 22.00 -43.94
N PHE A 300 17.10 22.46 -42.83
CA PHE A 300 18.03 23.59 -42.82
C PHE A 300 19.30 23.30 -43.64
N GLU A 301 19.88 22.10 -43.53
CA GLU A 301 21.04 21.72 -44.33
C GLU A 301 20.72 21.71 -45.83
N GLN A 302 19.57 21.15 -46.23
CA GLN A 302 19.13 21.14 -47.64
C GLN A 302 18.89 22.54 -48.20
N GLU A 303 18.26 23.44 -47.43
CA GLU A 303 18.08 24.83 -47.82
C GLU A 303 19.44 25.54 -47.98
N HIS A 304 20.38 25.28 -47.06
CA HIS A 304 21.71 25.88 -47.12
C HIS A 304 22.53 25.38 -48.31
N GLU A 305 22.52 24.07 -48.58
CA GLU A 305 23.16 23.49 -49.77
C GLU A 305 22.56 24.07 -51.06
N HIS A 306 21.23 24.19 -51.13
CA HIS A 306 20.55 24.78 -52.30
C HIS A 306 20.91 26.25 -52.49
N GLU A 307 21.00 27.04 -51.42
CA GLU A 307 21.46 28.43 -51.49
C GLU A 307 22.92 28.53 -51.96
N GLN A 308 23.79 27.62 -51.51
CA GLN A 308 25.18 27.56 -51.97
C GLN A 308 25.28 27.19 -53.46
N GLU A 309 24.55 26.17 -53.91
CA GLU A 309 24.48 25.80 -55.33
C GLU A 309 23.96 26.94 -56.20
N LEU A 310 22.94 27.68 -55.74
CA LEU A 310 22.42 28.86 -56.42
C LEU A 310 23.48 29.98 -56.47
N ALA A 311 24.21 30.21 -55.37
CA ALA A 311 25.27 31.20 -55.32
C ALA A 311 26.43 30.85 -56.27
N GLU A 312 26.85 29.58 -56.31
CA GLU A 312 27.86 29.07 -57.25
C GLU A 312 27.38 29.15 -58.70
N ALA A 313 26.12 28.83 -58.99
CA ALA A 313 25.55 28.95 -60.34
C ALA A 313 25.49 30.41 -60.80
N VAL A 314 25.17 31.34 -59.91
CA VAL A 314 25.18 32.79 -60.19
C VAL A 314 26.62 33.28 -60.43
N ASP A 315 27.60 32.85 -59.63
CA ASP A 315 29.01 33.23 -59.81
C ASP A 315 29.63 32.60 -61.08
N GLY A 316 29.26 31.36 -61.40
CA GLY A 316 29.62 30.69 -62.66
C GLY A 316 28.98 31.36 -63.88
N ALA A 317 27.74 31.86 -63.77
CA ALA A 317 27.10 32.64 -64.82
C ALA A 317 27.64 34.08 -64.91
N ALA A 318 28.15 34.64 -63.82
CA ALA A 318 28.81 35.95 -63.77
C ALA A 318 30.29 35.89 -64.20
N SER A 319 30.90 34.70 -64.24
CA SER A 319 32.22 34.46 -64.81
C SER A 319 32.16 34.64 -66.34
N PRO A 320 33.04 35.47 -66.94
CA PRO A 320 32.97 35.79 -68.35
C PRO A 320 33.60 34.67 -69.18
N GLU A 321 32.94 33.51 -69.26
CA GLU A 321 33.16 32.60 -70.39
C GLU A 321 32.43 33.17 -71.62
N GLY A 322 32.98 34.25 -72.13
CA GLY A 322 32.65 34.74 -73.45
C GLY A 322 32.95 33.63 -74.47
N LEU A 323 31.94 33.27 -75.27
CA LEU A 323 32.12 32.51 -76.51
C LEU A 323 33.41 32.99 -77.21
N PRO A 324 34.30 32.08 -77.64
CA PRO A 324 35.62 32.47 -78.12
C PRO A 324 35.48 33.57 -79.19
N PRO A 325 36.33 34.62 -79.16
CA PRO A 325 36.16 35.87 -79.92
C PRO A 325 36.00 35.72 -81.45
N ILE A 326 36.17 34.50 -81.96
CA ILE A 326 35.95 34.09 -83.34
C ILE A 326 34.45 34.01 -83.67
N TYR A 327 33.59 33.57 -82.73
CA TYR A 327 32.15 33.41 -82.97
C TYR A 327 31.41 34.75 -83.04
N TYR A 328 31.75 35.72 -82.17
CA TYR A 328 31.14 37.06 -82.25
C TYR A 328 31.53 37.79 -83.54
N LYS A 329 32.78 37.65 -84.01
CA LYS A 329 33.21 38.23 -85.29
C LYS A 329 32.49 37.58 -86.47
N ALA A 330 32.29 36.27 -86.45
CA ALA A 330 31.52 35.56 -87.47
C ALA A 330 30.04 35.95 -87.45
N ALA A 331 29.41 36.02 -86.28
CA ALA A 331 28.02 36.42 -86.12
C ALA A 331 27.79 37.86 -86.57
N ILE A 332 28.65 38.81 -86.17
CA ILE A 332 28.60 40.20 -86.64
C ILE A 332 28.81 40.27 -88.16
N GLY A 333 29.73 39.48 -88.71
CA GLY A 333 29.94 39.38 -90.16
C GLY A 333 28.69 38.91 -90.91
N VAL A 334 28.02 37.87 -90.42
CA VAL A 334 26.76 37.36 -91.00
C VAL A 334 25.63 38.37 -90.88
N LEU A 335 25.55 39.07 -89.74
CA LEU A 335 24.50 40.05 -89.48
C LEU A 335 24.69 41.33 -90.33
N LEU A 336 25.94 41.77 -90.53
CA LEU A 336 26.29 42.84 -91.47
C LEU A 336 26.03 42.44 -92.92
N LEU A 337 26.28 41.17 -93.29
CA LEU A 337 26.00 40.67 -94.64
C LEU A 337 24.50 40.57 -94.91
N LEU A 338 23.71 40.12 -93.93
CA LEU A 338 22.24 40.16 -93.97
C LEU A 338 21.73 41.60 -94.06
N LEU A 339 22.31 42.52 -93.28
CA LEU A 339 21.95 43.93 -93.35
C LEU A 339 22.27 44.52 -94.72
N LEU A 340 23.44 44.19 -95.30
CA LEU A 340 23.81 44.60 -96.66
C LEU A 340 22.86 44.05 -97.72
N VAL A 341 22.48 42.77 -97.63
CA VAL A 341 21.50 42.15 -98.53
C VAL A 341 20.13 42.81 -98.40
N ILE A 342 19.68 43.10 -97.19
CA ILE A 342 18.41 43.81 -96.93
C ILE A 342 18.48 45.23 -97.48
N THR A 343 19.60 45.95 -97.29
CA THR A 343 19.77 47.30 -97.85
C THR A 343 19.86 47.30 -99.38
N ALA A 344 20.48 46.29 -100.00
CA ALA A 344 20.54 46.15 -101.46
C ALA A 344 19.16 45.82 -102.06
N LEU A 345 18.37 44.98 -101.37
CA LEU A 345 16.97 44.72 -101.71
C LEU A 345 16.11 45.98 -101.59
N TRP A 346 16.35 46.82 -100.57
CA TRP A 346 15.64 48.10 -100.39
C TRP A 346 16.06 49.19 -101.39
N LEU A 347 17.33 49.21 -101.82
CA LEU A 347 17.82 50.18 -102.82
C LEU A 347 17.50 49.79 -104.27
N GLY A 348 16.91 48.62 -104.52
CA GLY A 348 16.46 48.23 -105.86
C GLY A 348 17.61 47.97 -106.85
N VAL A 349 18.71 47.37 -106.38
CA VAL A 349 19.82 46.92 -107.24
C VAL A 349 20.02 45.42 -107.07
N ILE A 350 19.15 44.65 -107.71
CA ILE A 350 19.42 43.30 -108.23
C ILE A 350 18.92 43.27 -109.67
#